data_AF-K2CG76-F1
#
_entry.id   AF-K2CG76-F1
#
_cell.length_a   1.000
_cell.length_b   1.000
_cell.length_c   1.000
_cell.angle_alpha   90.00
_cell.angle_beta   90.00
_cell.angle_gamma   90.00
#
_symmetry.space_group_name_H-M   'P 1'
#
loop_
_entity.id
_entity.type
_entity.pdbx_description
1 polymer ?
#
loop_
_entity_poly.entity_id
_entity_poly.type
_entity_poly.pdbx_seq_one_letter_code
_entity_poly.pdbx_strand_id
1 'polypeptide(L)'
;SWVTAFPDEISAFNAYAEIMPHNCVLLVDTYDTVQGVKNAIEIAKKLQTQGSELRAIRLDSGDLAKLSITARHLLDEAGFTNTKIIASNSLDEYVMTRLKEQGAKISIWGVGTHLTTSYDHPALDGVYKLSAVRDAKGIWQYKLKLSEEAVKTSNPGIHQVRRFFHGPQSVMDVIYDLELGISATPKCISLDAPHAAITLDKHDHSIDLLQPVFRAGKLVYKIEPLQAIRARAIEQVTQFLQTHQHAAYPVGLENNLHELKQQLVKRYE
;
A
#
# COMPACT_ATOMS: atom_id res chain seq x y z
N SER A 1 26.39 14.84 8.04
CA SER A 1 27.68 14.26 8.46
C SER A 1 28.75 14.42 7.39
N TRP A 2 28.52 13.97 6.14
CA TRP A 2 29.49 14.14 5.06
C TRP A 2 29.88 15.60 4.87
N VAL A 3 28.90 16.48 4.59
CA VAL A 3 29.15 17.92 4.38
C VAL A 3 29.89 18.56 5.56
N THR A 4 29.46 18.26 6.78
CA THR A 4 30.03 18.80 8.02
C THR A 4 31.43 18.26 8.37
N ALA A 5 31.92 17.22 7.67
CA ALA A 5 33.26 16.68 7.87
C ALA A 5 34.33 17.43 7.05
N PHE A 6 33.92 18.31 6.13
CA PHE A 6 34.81 19.14 5.33
C PHE A 6 34.80 20.59 5.83
N PRO A 7 35.81 21.41 5.48
CA PRO A 7 35.88 22.82 5.87
C PRO A 7 34.70 23.66 5.39
N ASP A 8 34.15 23.31 4.23
CA ASP A 8 33.03 23.99 3.60
C ASP A 8 32.23 23.03 2.69
N GLU A 9 31.04 23.48 2.31
CA GLU A 9 30.09 22.66 1.55
C GLU A 9 30.57 22.35 0.13
N ILE A 10 31.21 23.30 -0.56
CA ILE A 10 31.68 23.09 -1.92
C ILE A 10 32.83 22.07 -1.97
N SER A 11 33.69 22.05 -0.95
CA SER A 11 34.74 21.05 -0.78
C SER A 11 34.15 19.65 -0.59
N ALA A 12 33.10 19.52 0.24
CA ALA A 12 32.42 18.26 0.44
C ALA A 12 31.74 17.74 -0.85
N PHE A 13 31.11 18.64 -1.61
CA PHE A 13 30.46 18.27 -2.86
C PHE A 13 31.47 17.88 -3.95
N ASN A 14 32.60 18.58 -4.04
CA ASN A 14 33.70 18.21 -4.95
C ASN A 14 34.20 16.79 -4.64
N ALA A 15 34.50 16.49 -3.38
CA ALA A 15 34.95 15.17 -2.97
C ALA A 15 33.91 14.08 -3.28
N TYR A 16 32.63 14.35 -3.05
CA TYR A 16 31.56 13.39 -3.36
C TYR A 16 31.43 13.13 -4.87
N ALA A 17 31.51 14.20 -5.68
CA ALA A 17 31.42 14.13 -7.14
C ALA A 17 32.60 13.36 -7.77
N GLU A 18 33.80 13.45 -7.18
CA GLU A 18 34.98 12.70 -7.62
C GLU A 18 34.85 11.20 -7.35
N ILE A 19 34.21 10.82 -6.23
CA ILE A 19 34.00 9.41 -5.86
C ILE A 19 32.82 8.81 -6.63
N MET A 20 31.74 9.57 -6.82
CA MET A 20 30.46 9.12 -7.39
C MET A 20 30.01 9.93 -8.61
N PRO A 21 30.83 10.05 -9.68
CA PRO A 21 30.57 10.98 -10.78
C PRO A 21 29.29 10.67 -11.57
N HIS A 22 28.90 9.39 -11.70
CA HIS A 22 27.73 8.97 -12.48
C HIS A 22 26.42 8.87 -11.68
N ASN A 23 26.52 8.97 -10.34
CA ASN A 23 25.40 8.86 -9.39
C ASN A 23 25.47 9.99 -8.35
N CYS A 24 25.87 11.20 -8.79
CA CYS A 24 26.06 12.32 -7.89
C CYS A 24 24.71 12.91 -7.46
N VAL A 25 24.42 12.86 -6.16
CA VAL A 25 23.25 13.45 -5.52
C VAL A 25 23.75 14.24 -4.31
N LEU A 26 23.43 15.52 -4.24
CA LEU A 26 23.97 16.43 -3.24
C LEU A 26 22.88 16.92 -2.27
N LEU A 27 23.13 16.82 -0.97
CA LEU A 27 22.29 17.40 0.09
C LEU A 27 22.64 18.89 0.21
N VAL A 28 21.70 19.78 -0.12
CA VAL A 28 22.00 21.20 -0.32
C VAL A 28 21.54 22.12 0.80
N ASP A 29 20.95 21.59 1.86
CA ASP A 29 20.37 22.36 2.96
C ASP A 29 21.12 22.18 4.30
N THR A 30 22.43 21.93 4.24
CA THR A 30 23.25 21.79 5.46
C THR A 30 23.40 23.13 6.20
N TYR A 31 23.57 24.24 5.46
CA TYR A 31 23.79 25.57 6.03
C TYR A 31 22.79 26.61 5.48
N ASP A 32 22.80 26.84 4.17
CA ASP A 32 21.85 27.70 3.47
C ASP A 32 21.43 27.02 2.15
N THR A 33 20.14 26.75 2.00
CA THR A 33 19.63 25.98 0.87
C THR A 33 19.88 26.64 -0.48
N VAL A 34 19.73 27.97 -0.56
CA VAL A 34 19.87 28.69 -1.84
C VAL A 34 21.33 28.71 -2.27
N GLN A 35 22.23 28.96 -1.33
CA GLN A 35 23.67 28.89 -1.57
C GLN A 35 24.12 27.46 -1.87
N GLY A 36 23.58 26.45 -1.18
CA GLY A 36 23.88 25.05 -1.46
C GLY A 36 23.45 24.60 -2.85
N VAL A 37 22.31 25.10 -3.36
CA VAL A 37 21.92 24.88 -4.76
C VAL A 37 22.91 25.53 -5.73
N LYS A 38 23.39 26.75 -5.45
CA LYS A 38 24.42 27.41 -6.27
C LYS A 38 25.74 26.62 -6.26
N ASN A 39 26.15 26.13 -5.10
CA ASN A 39 27.32 25.26 -4.95
C ASN A 39 27.14 23.98 -5.77
N ALA A 40 25.96 23.34 -5.71
CA ALA A 40 25.66 22.15 -6.51
C ALA A 40 25.69 22.42 -8.01
N ILE A 41 25.27 23.61 -8.47
CA ILE A 41 25.37 24.04 -9.87
C ILE A 41 26.83 24.15 -10.33
N GLU A 42 27.73 24.66 -9.50
CA GLU A 42 29.17 24.70 -9.83
C GLU A 42 29.74 23.30 -10.03
N ILE A 43 29.35 22.37 -9.16
CA ILE A 43 29.74 20.96 -9.28
C ILE A 43 29.12 20.31 -10.52
N ALA A 44 27.88 20.63 -10.86
CA ALA A 44 27.23 20.15 -12.06
C ALA A 44 27.98 20.59 -13.34
N LYS A 45 28.46 21.84 -13.38
CA LYS A 45 29.30 22.34 -14.48
C LYS A 45 30.61 21.56 -14.59
N LYS A 46 31.28 21.30 -13.46
CA LYS A 46 32.52 20.48 -13.41
C LYS A 46 32.26 19.05 -13.90
N LEU A 47 31.17 18.42 -13.46
CA LEU A 47 30.82 17.06 -13.91
C LEU A 47 30.55 17.03 -15.42
N GLN A 48 29.89 18.06 -15.96
CA GLN A 48 29.60 18.14 -17.39
C GLN A 48 30.87 18.20 -18.24
N THR A 49 31.90 18.93 -17.83
CA THR A 49 33.19 18.95 -18.56
C THR A 49 33.93 17.60 -18.50
N GLN A 50 33.57 16.75 -17.55
CA GLN A 50 34.09 15.39 -17.38
C GLN A 50 33.19 14.32 -18.02
N GLY A 51 32.15 14.70 -18.77
CA GLY A 51 31.22 13.77 -19.41
C GLY A 51 30.26 13.06 -18.46
N SER A 52 30.05 13.62 -17.26
CA SER A 52 29.12 13.13 -16.24
C SER A 52 28.06 14.19 -15.90
N GLU A 53 27.07 13.85 -15.08
CA GLU A 53 26.00 14.77 -14.73
C GLU A 53 25.61 14.70 -13.25
N LEU A 54 25.18 15.84 -12.70
CA LEU A 54 24.51 15.88 -11.41
C LEU A 54 23.12 15.27 -11.56
N ARG A 55 22.85 14.17 -10.89
CA ARG A 55 21.56 13.46 -11.01
C ARG A 55 20.46 14.18 -10.27
N ALA A 56 20.74 14.64 -9.05
CA ALA A 56 19.76 15.32 -8.22
C ALA A 56 20.38 16.19 -7.13
N ILE A 57 19.57 17.12 -6.62
CA ILE A 57 19.77 17.72 -5.30
C ILE A 57 18.75 17.15 -4.31
N ARG A 58 19.07 17.13 -3.02
CA ARG A 58 18.16 16.72 -1.94
C ARG A 58 17.88 17.88 -1.00
N LEU A 59 16.60 18.11 -0.73
CA LEU A 59 16.06 18.99 0.31
C LEU A 59 15.51 18.13 1.44
N ASP A 60 15.84 18.46 2.68
CA ASP A 60 15.47 17.69 3.88
C ASP A 60 14.89 18.59 5.00
N SER A 61 14.71 19.87 4.75
CA SER A 61 14.24 20.84 5.74
C SER A 61 13.65 22.10 5.11
N GLY A 62 13.04 22.94 5.94
CA GLY A 62 12.45 24.21 5.53
C GLY A 62 11.12 24.09 4.78
N ASP A 63 10.71 25.18 4.13
CA ASP A 63 9.54 25.22 3.26
C ASP A 63 9.86 24.53 1.93
N LEU A 64 9.59 23.23 1.87
CA LEU A 64 9.92 22.39 0.71
C LEU A 64 9.25 22.86 -0.59
N ALA A 65 8.06 23.46 -0.52
CA ALA A 65 7.39 23.96 -1.72
C ALA A 65 8.15 25.17 -2.28
N LYS A 66 8.38 26.19 -1.44
CA LYS A 66 9.13 27.39 -1.83
C LYS A 66 10.55 27.05 -2.27
N LEU A 67 11.26 26.25 -1.48
CA LEU A 67 12.65 25.89 -1.74
C LEU A 67 12.81 25.06 -3.02
N SER A 68 11.91 24.11 -3.28
CA SER A 68 11.97 23.34 -4.52
C SER A 68 11.70 24.20 -5.77
N ILE A 69 10.76 25.16 -5.69
CA ILE A 69 10.50 26.10 -6.79
C ILE A 69 11.72 26.99 -7.05
N THR A 70 12.32 27.57 -6.00
CA THR A 70 13.54 28.37 -6.12
C THR A 70 14.70 27.55 -6.67
N ALA A 71 14.90 26.33 -6.16
CA ALA A 71 15.99 25.47 -6.63
C ALA A 71 15.80 25.08 -8.11
N ARG A 72 14.56 24.78 -8.53
CA ARG A 72 14.24 24.49 -9.93
C ARG A 72 14.59 25.66 -10.84
N HIS A 73 14.21 26.87 -10.47
CA HIS A 73 14.54 28.09 -11.22
C HIS A 73 16.05 28.25 -11.40
N LEU A 74 16.82 28.16 -10.32
CA LEU A 74 18.28 28.29 -10.36
C LEU A 74 18.95 27.22 -11.23
N LEU A 75 18.51 25.97 -11.12
CA LEU A 75 19.01 24.88 -11.94
C LEU A 75 18.70 25.11 -13.43
N ASP A 76 17.48 25.57 -13.75
CA ASP A 76 17.04 25.80 -15.13
C ASP A 76 17.77 26.98 -15.77
N GLU A 77 17.95 28.09 -15.04
CA GLU A 77 18.77 29.23 -15.47
C GLU A 77 20.22 28.84 -15.76
N ALA A 78 20.75 27.89 -15.00
CA ALA A 78 22.10 27.35 -15.20
C ALA A 78 22.17 26.25 -16.28
N GLY A 79 21.05 25.90 -16.93
CA GLY A 79 20.98 24.91 -18.00
C GLY A 79 20.81 23.45 -17.54
N PHE A 80 20.61 23.21 -16.25
CA PHE A 80 20.51 21.87 -15.63
C PHE A 80 19.07 21.38 -15.46
N THR A 81 18.26 21.51 -16.52
CA THR A 81 16.82 21.18 -16.54
C THR A 81 16.51 19.72 -16.22
N ASN A 82 17.46 18.82 -16.46
CA ASN A 82 17.31 17.38 -16.20
C ASN A 82 17.61 16.97 -14.75
N THR A 83 18.34 17.80 -13.99
CA THR A 83 18.71 17.51 -12.59
C THR A 83 17.45 17.38 -11.75
N LYS A 84 17.26 16.27 -11.04
CA LYS A 84 16.05 16.04 -10.22
C LYS A 84 16.13 16.75 -8.87
N ILE A 85 14.97 17.00 -8.28
CA ILE A 85 14.86 17.48 -6.90
C ILE A 85 14.25 16.38 -6.06
N ILE A 86 15.00 15.91 -5.07
CA ILE A 86 14.54 14.95 -4.07
C ILE A 86 14.09 15.74 -2.84
N ALA A 87 12.96 15.38 -2.26
CA ALA A 87 12.58 15.83 -0.94
C ALA A 87 12.49 14.65 0.02
N SER A 88 13.03 14.82 1.21
CA SER A 88 12.79 13.98 2.39
C SER A 88 12.42 14.88 3.57
N ASN A 89 12.01 14.28 4.70
CA ASN A 89 11.59 14.88 5.98
C ASN A 89 10.10 14.74 6.29
N SER A 90 9.79 13.80 7.20
CA SER A 90 8.46 13.61 7.80
C SER A 90 7.31 13.67 6.78
N LEU A 91 7.55 13.08 5.61
CA LEU A 91 6.58 13.05 4.52
C LEU A 91 5.54 11.97 4.78
N ASP A 92 4.30 12.26 4.42
CA ASP A 92 3.19 11.33 4.24
C ASP A 92 2.35 11.76 3.03
N GLU A 93 1.33 10.99 2.69
CA GLU A 93 0.43 11.26 1.58
C GLU A 93 -0.28 12.63 1.68
N TYR A 94 -0.57 13.12 2.90
CA TYR A 94 -1.24 14.40 3.11
C TYR A 94 -0.29 15.57 2.86
N VAL A 95 0.93 15.51 3.42
CA VAL A 95 2.00 16.47 3.17
C VAL A 95 2.37 16.49 1.70
N MET A 96 2.57 15.33 1.09
CA MET A 96 2.90 15.21 -0.33
C MET A 96 1.80 15.78 -1.23
N THR A 97 0.53 15.58 -0.89
CA THR A 97 -0.61 16.16 -1.63
C THR A 97 -0.59 17.68 -1.56
N ARG A 98 -0.46 18.26 -0.35
CA ARG A 98 -0.37 19.72 -0.17
C ARG A 98 0.81 20.34 -0.93
N LEU A 99 1.99 19.70 -0.89
CA LEU A 99 3.16 20.18 -1.61
C LEU A 99 2.94 20.18 -3.13
N LYS A 100 2.27 19.15 -3.66
CA LYS A 100 1.90 19.10 -5.08
C LYS A 100 0.90 20.20 -5.46
N GLU A 101 -0.11 20.44 -4.63
CA GLU A 101 -1.10 21.52 -4.82
C GLU A 101 -0.45 22.91 -4.80
N GLN A 102 0.57 23.11 -3.97
CA GLN A 102 1.39 24.32 -3.92
C GLN A 102 2.33 24.49 -5.13
N GLY A 103 2.36 23.51 -6.04
CA GLY A 103 3.21 23.56 -7.23
C GLY A 103 4.69 23.26 -6.99
N ALA A 104 5.01 22.57 -5.87
CA ALA A 104 6.37 22.16 -5.55
C ALA A 104 7.03 21.41 -6.72
N LYS A 105 8.32 21.67 -6.95
CA LYS A 105 9.07 21.10 -8.09
C LYS A 105 9.85 19.84 -7.71
N ILE A 106 9.28 19.05 -6.81
CA ILE A 106 9.87 17.81 -6.29
C ILE A 106 9.60 16.67 -7.27
N SER A 107 10.67 15.97 -7.65
CA SER A 107 10.62 14.84 -8.59
C SER A 107 10.60 13.49 -7.90
N ILE A 108 11.26 13.38 -6.74
CA ILE A 108 11.47 12.13 -6.01
C ILE A 108 11.17 12.38 -4.54
N TRP A 109 10.42 11.46 -3.92
CA TRP A 109 9.94 11.58 -2.55
C TRP A 109 10.57 10.49 -1.67
N GLY A 110 11.36 10.90 -0.69
CA GLY A 110 11.96 10.03 0.31
C GLY A 110 11.09 9.95 1.55
N VAL A 111 10.26 8.91 1.64
CA VAL A 111 9.36 8.69 2.77
C VAL A 111 9.97 7.65 3.72
N GLY A 112 10.21 8.06 4.97
CA GLY A 112 10.82 7.22 6.01
C GLY A 112 9.79 6.78 7.04
N THR A 113 9.88 7.37 8.24
CA THR A 113 9.12 6.99 9.44
C THR A 113 7.64 6.70 9.16
N HIS A 114 6.90 7.66 8.59
CA HIS A 114 5.44 7.53 8.41
C HIS A 114 5.04 6.28 7.61
N LEU A 115 5.75 5.98 6.52
CA LEU A 115 5.49 4.80 5.70
C LEU A 115 5.94 3.51 6.41
N THR A 116 7.13 3.50 7.01
CA THR A 116 7.71 2.27 7.59
C THR A 116 7.02 1.81 8.87
N THR A 117 6.38 2.72 9.61
CA THR A 117 5.74 2.40 10.88
C THR A 117 4.22 2.40 10.80
N SER A 118 3.63 2.72 9.64
CA SER A 118 2.20 3.05 9.52
C SER A 118 1.79 4.04 10.61
N TYR A 119 2.46 5.18 10.68
CA TYR A 119 2.54 6.04 11.87
C TYR A 119 1.17 6.46 12.46
N ASP A 120 0.18 6.70 11.61
CA ASP A 120 -1.18 7.05 11.98
C ASP A 120 -2.01 5.84 12.47
N HIS A 121 -1.71 4.64 11.98
CA HIS A 121 -2.39 3.40 12.34
C HIS A 121 -1.40 2.21 12.40
N PRO A 122 -0.56 2.11 13.44
CA PRO A 122 0.61 1.22 13.44
C PRO A 122 0.29 -0.27 13.67
N ALA A 123 -0.98 -0.60 13.92
CA ALA A 123 -1.42 -1.95 14.19
C ALA A 123 -2.59 -2.32 13.29
N LEU A 124 -2.50 -3.48 12.63
CA LEU A 124 -3.65 -4.12 12.02
C LEU A 124 -4.28 -5.04 13.07
N ASP A 125 -5.57 -4.88 13.37
CA ASP A 125 -6.31 -5.68 14.38
C ASP A 125 -6.62 -7.12 13.92
N GLY A 126 -5.64 -7.80 13.33
CA GLY A 126 -5.74 -9.19 12.90
C GLY A 126 -5.94 -10.14 14.08
N VAL A 127 -6.94 -11.01 13.99
CA VAL A 127 -7.26 -12.00 15.04
C VAL A 127 -7.29 -13.42 14.48
N TYR A 128 -6.87 -14.39 15.31
CA TYR A 128 -7.05 -15.81 15.02
C TYR A 128 -8.19 -16.36 15.88
N LYS A 129 -9.18 -17.02 15.26
CA LYS A 129 -10.33 -17.62 15.96
C LYS A 129 -10.59 -19.03 15.43
N LEU A 130 -10.86 -19.95 16.35
CA LEU A 130 -11.32 -21.30 16.02
C LEU A 130 -12.78 -21.24 15.55
N SER A 131 -13.06 -21.75 14.35
CA SER A 131 -14.39 -21.70 13.71
C SER A 131 -15.02 -23.07 13.49
N ALA A 132 -14.23 -24.15 13.48
CA ALA A 132 -14.70 -25.54 13.40
C ALA A 132 -13.66 -26.52 13.96
N VAL A 133 -14.12 -27.65 14.50
CA VAL A 133 -13.26 -28.77 14.93
C VAL A 133 -13.84 -30.05 14.38
N ARG A 134 -13.01 -30.92 13.79
CA ARG A 134 -13.46 -32.26 13.38
C ARG A 134 -13.33 -33.23 14.54
N ASP A 135 -14.40 -33.94 14.88
CA ASP A 135 -14.36 -34.97 15.91
C ASP A 135 -13.77 -36.30 15.39
N ALA A 136 -13.60 -37.27 16.30
CA ALA A 136 -13.05 -38.58 15.98
C ALA A 136 -13.93 -39.41 15.01
N LYS A 137 -15.21 -39.05 14.84
CA LYS A 137 -16.12 -39.67 13.87
C LYS A 137 -16.03 -39.00 12.50
N GLY A 138 -15.18 -37.99 12.36
CA GLY A 138 -15.01 -37.23 11.12
C GLY A 138 -16.10 -36.18 10.90
N ILE A 139 -16.89 -35.85 11.92
CA ILE A 139 -17.98 -34.87 11.83
C ILE A 139 -17.47 -33.49 12.25
N TRP A 140 -17.79 -32.46 11.48
CA TRP A 140 -17.45 -31.08 11.82
C TRP A 140 -18.33 -30.53 12.93
N GLN A 141 -17.68 -29.99 13.95
CA GLN A 141 -18.28 -29.30 15.09
C GLN A 141 -18.00 -27.81 14.97
N TYR A 142 -18.96 -27.06 14.44
CA TYR A 142 -18.85 -25.62 14.23
C TYR A 142 -18.74 -24.85 15.55
N LYS A 143 -17.85 -23.85 15.59
CA LYS A 143 -17.52 -23.06 16.78
C LYS A 143 -17.89 -21.60 16.57
N LEU A 144 -18.45 -21.02 17.62
CA LEU A 144 -18.93 -19.65 17.65
C LEU A 144 -18.49 -19.01 18.97
N LYS A 145 -17.92 -17.81 18.91
CA LYS A 145 -17.72 -16.95 20.07
C LYS A 145 -18.74 -15.82 20.02
N LEU A 146 -19.66 -15.81 20.98
CA LEU A 146 -20.57 -14.69 21.19
C LEU A 146 -19.82 -13.48 21.78
N SER A 147 -20.37 -12.31 21.54
CA SER A 147 -19.90 -11.04 22.08
C SER A 147 -21.12 -10.18 22.39
N GLU A 148 -21.03 -9.30 23.40
CA GLU A 148 -22.08 -8.34 23.73
C GLU A 148 -22.39 -7.41 22.54
N GLU A 149 -21.38 -7.12 21.73
CA GLU A 149 -21.54 -6.51 20.42
C GLU A 149 -21.75 -7.57 19.33
N ALA A 150 -22.93 -7.58 18.70
CA ALA A 150 -23.30 -8.55 17.66
C ALA A 150 -22.31 -8.59 16.47
N VAL A 151 -21.69 -7.46 16.12
CA VAL A 151 -20.67 -7.37 15.05
C VAL A 151 -19.38 -8.15 15.38
N LYS A 152 -19.08 -8.36 16.67
CA LYS A 152 -17.90 -9.08 17.14
C LYS A 152 -18.12 -10.59 17.28
N THR A 153 -19.36 -11.06 17.11
CA THR A 153 -19.70 -12.49 17.07
C THR A 153 -19.05 -13.15 15.86
N SER A 154 -18.20 -14.15 16.11
CA SER A 154 -17.40 -14.79 15.06
C SER A 154 -18.28 -15.51 14.03
N ASN A 155 -17.73 -15.79 12.85
CA ASN A 155 -18.41 -16.66 11.88
C ASN A 155 -18.00 -18.12 12.15
N PRO A 156 -18.95 -19.06 12.30
CA PRO A 156 -18.63 -20.49 12.37
C PRO A 156 -18.24 -20.99 10.99
N GLY A 157 -17.55 -22.13 10.87
CA GLY A 157 -17.34 -22.78 9.58
C GLY A 157 -15.91 -22.90 9.10
N ILE A 158 -15.74 -23.61 7.99
CA ILE A 158 -14.48 -23.78 7.26
C ILE A 158 -14.53 -22.83 6.06
N HIS A 159 -14.00 -21.63 6.24
CA HIS A 159 -14.27 -20.55 5.30
C HIS A 159 -13.47 -20.63 4.01
N GLN A 160 -14.13 -20.20 2.94
CA GLN A 160 -13.53 -19.70 1.72
C GLN A 160 -14.15 -18.33 1.41
N VAL A 161 -13.42 -17.50 0.66
CA VAL A 161 -13.89 -16.19 0.20
C VAL A 161 -13.95 -16.21 -1.32
N ARG A 162 -15.10 -15.90 -1.89
CA ARG A 162 -15.31 -15.81 -3.33
C ARG A 162 -15.55 -14.37 -3.74
N ARG A 163 -14.73 -13.88 -4.67
CA ARG A 163 -14.93 -12.58 -5.30
C ARG A 163 -15.78 -12.73 -6.55
N PHE A 164 -16.83 -11.93 -6.64
CA PHE A 164 -17.71 -11.86 -7.81
C PHE A 164 -17.34 -10.67 -8.69
N PHE A 165 -17.48 -10.83 -10.00
CA PHE A 165 -17.13 -9.80 -10.97
C PHE A 165 -18.27 -9.52 -11.96
N HIS A 166 -18.33 -8.27 -12.42
CA HIS A 166 -19.07 -7.86 -13.60
C HIS A 166 -18.09 -7.19 -14.58
N GLY A 167 -17.86 -7.82 -15.71
CA GLY A 167 -16.71 -7.58 -16.57
C GLY A 167 -15.40 -7.67 -15.76
N PRO A 168 -14.52 -6.67 -15.85
CA PRO A 168 -13.31 -6.61 -15.04
C PRO A 168 -13.58 -6.17 -13.59
N GLN A 169 -14.75 -5.61 -13.27
CA GLN A 169 -14.97 -4.96 -11.98
C GLN A 169 -15.32 -5.97 -10.90
N SER A 170 -14.62 -5.93 -9.77
CA SER A 170 -15.00 -6.71 -8.59
C SER A 170 -16.26 -6.12 -7.98
N VAL A 171 -17.30 -6.91 -7.80
CA VAL A 171 -18.61 -6.44 -7.29
C VAL A 171 -18.68 -6.58 -5.79
N MET A 172 -18.32 -7.75 -5.25
CA MET A 172 -18.30 -8.02 -3.82
C MET A 172 -17.50 -9.29 -3.49
N ASP A 173 -17.14 -9.42 -2.21
CA ASP A 173 -16.59 -10.66 -1.65
C ASP A 173 -17.64 -11.37 -0.79
N VAL A 174 -17.83 -12.67 -1.00
CA VAL A 174 -18.73 -13.52 -0.22
C VAL A 174 -17.93 -14.57 0.54
N ILE A 175 -18.12 -14.60 1.86
CA ILE A 175 -17.59 -15.64 2.73
C ILE A 175 -18.58 -16.80 2.74
N TYR A 176 -18.12 -18.01 2.46
CA TYR A 176 -18.93 -19.23 2.48
C TYR A 176 -18.21 -20.36 3.21
N ASP A 177 -18.95 -21.39 3.60
CA ASP A 177 -18.41 -22.60 4.23
C ASP A 177 -18.16 -23.69 3.17
N LEU A 178 -17.00 -24.31 3.19
CA LEU A 178 -16.60 -25.31 2.20
C LEU A 178 -17.48 -26.57 2.19
N GLU A 179 -18.08 -26.95 3.33
CA GLU A 179 -18.96 -28.12 3.41
C GLU A 179 -20.39 -27.78 2.96
N LEU A 180 -20.87 -26.57 3.26
CA LEU A 180 -22.17 -26.08 2.79
C LEU A 180 -22.14 -25.69 1.29
N GLY A 181 -20.96 -25.30 0.79
CA GLY A 181 -20.76 -24.86 -0.58
C GLY A 181 -21.41 -23.50 -0.87
N ILE A 182 -21.59 -23.22 -2.15
CA ILE A 182 -22.28 -22.03 -2.64
C ILE A 182 -23.31 -22.42 -3.69
N SER A 183 -24.52 -21.89 -3.55
CA SER A 183 -25.64 -22.13 -4.47
C SER A 183 -25.30 -21.75 -5.91
N ALA A 184 -25.91 -22.44 -6.89
CA ALA A 184 -25.86 -22.05 -8.31
C ALA A 184 -26.52 -20.68 -8.57
N THR A 185 -27.42 -20.25 -7.68
CA THR A 185 -27.93 -18.88 -7.58
C THR A 185 -27.45 -18.29 -6.26
N PRO A 186 -26.22 -17.77 -6.19
CA PRO A 186 -25.63 -17.37 -4.93
C PRO A 186 -26.45 -16.25 -4.29
N LYS A 187 -26.73 -16.41 -3.00
CA LYS A 187 -27.37 -15.39 -2.16
C LYS A 187 -26.49 -15.14 -0.96
N CYS A 188 -26.42 -13.89 -0.53
CA CYS A 188 -25.66 -13.51 0.65
C CYS A 188 -26.34 -12.42 1.47
N ILE A 189 -26.04 -12.38 2.75
CA ILE A 189 -26.41 -11.30 3.66
C ILE A 189 -25.20 -10.37 3.83
N SER A 190 -25.38 -9.08 3.56
CA SER A 190 -24.32 -8.07 3.77
C SER A 190 -23.89 -8.02 5.24
N LEU A 191 -22.59 -7.90 5.48
CA LEU A 191 -22.03 -7.72 6.82
C LEU A 191 -22.32 -6.32 7.37
N ASP A 192 -22.36 -5.31 6.51
CA ASP A 192 -22.54 -3.90 6.91
C ASP A 192 -24.03 -3.53 7.04
N ALA A 193 -24.91 -4.24 6.33
CA ALA A 193 -26.35 -3.98 6.32
C ALA A 193 -27.16 -5.29 6.26
N PRO A 194 -27.28 -6.04 7.38
CA PRO A 194 -27.85 -7.38 7.42
C PRO A 194 -29.39 -7.40 7.39
N HIS A 195 -30.01 -6.60 6.52
CA HIS A 195 -31.46 -6.42 6.48
C HIS A 195 -32.16 -7.27 5.41
N ALA A 196 -31.46 -7.59 4.31
CA ALA A 196 -32.01 -8.38 3.22
C ALA A 196 -30.95 -9.20 2.51
N ALA A 197 -31.37 -10.32 1.94
CA ALA A 197 -30.54 -11.15 1.08
C ALA A 197 -30.31 -10.47 -0.28
N ILE A 198 -29.05 -10.38 -0.67
CA ILE A 198 -28.62 -9.95 -2.00
C ILE A 198 -28.50 -11.19 -2.86
N THR A 199 -29.18 -11.19 -4.02
CA THR A 199 -29.02 -12.25 -5.03
C THR A 199 -27.92 -11.82 -6.00
N LEU A 200 -26.97 -12.71 -6.27
CA LEU A 200 -25.85 -12.48 -7.18
C LEU A 200 -26.15 -13.09 -8.55
N ASP A 201 -27.27 -12.68 -9.14
CA ASP A 201 -27.73 -13.11 -10.46
C ASP A 201 -27.04 -12.38 -11.61
N LYS A 202 -26.47 -11.20 -11.34
CA LYS A 202 -25.80 -10.34 -12.32
C LYS A 202 -24.27 -10.34 -12.16
N HIS A 203 -23.67 -11.52 -12.17
CA HIS A 203 -22.21 -11.66 -12.21
C HIS A 203 -21.79 -12.41 -13.47
N ASP A 204 -20.61 -12.08 -13.99
CA ASP A 204 -20.08 -12.68 -15.20
C ASP A 204 -19.20 -13.88 -14.87
N HIS A 205 -18.39 -13.74 -13.81
CA HIS A 205 -17.54 -14.80 -13.29
C HIS A 205 -17.20 -14.56 -11.82
N SER A 206 -16.56 -15.56 -11.20
CA SER A 206 -16.09 -15.47 -9.82
C SER A 206 -14.80 -16.26 -9.63
N ILE A 207 -14.02 -15.89 -8.60
CA ILE A 207 -12.79 -16.59 -8.21
C ILE A 207 -12.75 -16.80 -6.70
N ASP A 208 -12.21 -17.94 -6.27
CA ASP A 208 -11.90 -18.16 -4.85
C ASP A 208 -10.56 -17.50 -4.49
N LEU A 209 -10.54 -16.73 -3.40
CA LEU A 209 -9.39 -15.91 -3.00
C LEU A 209 -8.39 -16.68 -2.13
N LEU A 210 -8.84 -17.57 -1.25
CA LEU A 210 -7.94 -18.36 -0.41
C LEU A 210 -7.36 -19.51 -1.22
N GLN A 211 -6.07 -19.40 -1.54
CA GLN A 211 -5.33 -20.41 -2.27
C GLN A 211 -4.50 -21.27 -1.30
N PRO A 212 -4.42 -22.59 -1.50
CA PRO A 212 -3.66 -23.46 -0.62
C PRO A 212 -2.16 -23.16 -0.70
N VAL A 213 -1.56 -22.73 0.42
CA VAL A 213 -0.10 -22.53 0.51
C VAL A 213 0.59 -23.83 0.91
N PHE A 214 0.11 -24.49 1.96
CA PHE A 214 0.63 -25.75 2.46
C PHE A 214 -0.47 -26.82 2.51
N ARG A 215 -0.09 -28.08 2.22
CA ARG A 215 -0.92 -29.28 2.43
C ARG A 215 -0.10 -30.33 3.15
N ALA A 216 -0.58 -30.79 4.31
CA ALA A 216 0.12 -31.77 5.15
C ALA A 216 1.60 -31.43 5.38
N GLY A 217 1.90 -30.16 5.69
CA GLY A 217 3.26 -29.66 5.92
C GLY A 217 4.13 -29.46 4.67
N LYS A 218 3.61 -29.76 3.47
CA LYS A 218 4.33 -29.57 2.20
C LYS A 218 3.86 -28.29 1.51
N LEU A 219 4.80 -27.45 1.07
CA LEU A 219 4.52 -26.28 0.24
C LEU A 219 3.96 -26.76 -1.11
N VAL A 220 2.75 -26.35 -1.44
CA VAL A 220 2.10 -26.64 -2.74
C VAL A 220 1.89 -25.40 -3.59
N TYR A 221 2.01 -24.22 -2.99
CA TYR A 221 1.92 -22.95 -3.70
C TYR A 221 3.22 -22.62 -4.41
N LYS A 222 3.08 -22.12 -5.64
CA LYS A 222 4.19 -21.63 -6.45
C LYS A 222 4.55 -20.21 -6.00
N ILE A 223 5.72 -20.07 -5.39
CA ILE A 223 6.24 -18.77 -4.96
C ILE A 223 6.40 -17.86 -6.20
N GLU A 224 5.73 -16.71 -6.16
CA GLU A 224 5.82 -15.69 -7.21
C GLU A 224 7.07 -14.83 -7.03
N PRO A 225 7.75 -14.42 -8.12
CA PRO A 225 8.83 -13.45 -8.03
C PRO A 225 8.29 -12.06 -7.64
N LEU A 226 9.10 -11.26 -6.95
CA LEU A 226 8.71 -9.93 -6.45
C LEU A 226 8.14 -9.02 -7.54
N GLN A 227 8.70 -9.06 -8.75
CA GLN A 227 8.25 -8.26 -9.89
C GLN A 227 6.83 -8.63 -10.33
N ALA A 228 6.47 -9.92 -10.29
CA ALA A 228 5.12 -10.37 -10.61
C ALA A 228 4.12 -9.95 -9.54
N ILE A 229 4.49 -10.08 -8.25
CA ILE A 229 3.69 -9.61 -7.12
C ILE A 229 3.41 -8.10 -7.26
N ARG A 230 4.46 -7.31 -7.56
CA ARG A 230 4.34 -5.86 -7.77
C ARG A 230 3.44 -5.51 -8.95
N ALA A 231 3.61 -6.16 -10.11
CA ALA A 231 2.80 -5.90 -11.29
C ALA A 231 1.31 -6.17 -11.01
N ARG A 232 1.02 -7.34 -10.41
CA ARG A 232 -0.34 -7.72 -10.01
C ARG A 232 -0.95 -6.75 -8.99
N ALA A 233 -0.19 -6.32 -7.99
CA ALA A 233 -0.66 -5.36 -7.00
C ALA A 233 -1.01 -4.00 -7.62
N ILE A 234 -0.16 -3.48 -8.52
CA ILE A 234 -0.42 -2.21 -9.22
C ILE A 234 -1.68 -2.32 -10.07
N GLU A 235 -1.82 -3.39 -10.85
CA GLU A 235 -2.99 -3.63 -11.70
C GLU A 235 -4.28 -3.69 -10.87
N GLN A 236 -4.31 -4.55 -9.85
CA GLN A 236 -5.51 -4.77 -9.04
C GLN A 236 -5.90 -3.54 -8.22
N VAL A 237 -4.94 -2.82 -7.62
CA VAL A 237 -5.23 -1.59 -6.86
C VAL A 237 -5.74 -0.49 -7.79
N THR A 238 -5.13 -0.34 -8.97
CA THR A 238 -5.55 0.68 -9.95
C THR A 238 -6.99 0.43 -10.41
N GLN A 239 -7.28 -0.80 -10.81
CA GLN A 239 -8.62 -1.23 -11.23
C GLN A 239 -9.66 -1.08 -10.12
N PHE A 240 -9.27 -1.43 -8.89
CA PHE A 240 -10.13 -1.28 -7.71
C PHE A 240 -10.46 0.19 -7.45
N LEU A 241 -9.46 1.08 -7.43
CA LEU A 241 -9.66 2.52 -7.20
C LEU A 241 -10.48 3.20 -8.31
N GLN A 242 -10.32 2.79 -9.56
CA GLN A 242 -11.15 3.28 -10.67
C GLN A 242 -12.62 2.94 -10.50
N THR A 243 -12.92 1.81 -9.86
CA THR A 243 -14.29 1.29 -9.72
C THR A 243 -14.95 1.74 -8.42
N HIS A 244 -14.23 1.65 -7.29
CA HIS A 244 -14.78 1.84 -5.95
C HIS A 244 -14.37 3.16 -5.30
N GLN A 245 -13.30 3.80 -5.78
CA GLN A 245 -12.72 5.01 -5.16
C GLN A 245 -12.55 4.82 -3.65
N HIS A 246 -13.30 5.58 -2.85
CA HIS A 246 -13.29 5.55 -1.38
C HIS A 246 -14.55 4.90 -0.79
N ALA A 247 -15.43 4.31 -1.60
CA ALA A 247 -16.62 3.62 -1.12
C ALA A 247 -16.23 2.34 -0.36
N ALA A 248 -17.01 2.01 0.67
CA ALA A 248 -16.88 0.74 1.36
C ALA A 248 -17.11 -0.41 0.37
N TYR A 249 -16.19 -1.37 0.35
CA TYR A 249 -16.30 -2.54 -0.51
C TYR A 249 -17.26 -3.56 0.11
N PRO A 250 -18.31 -3.99 -0.61
CA PRO A 250 -19.31 -4.87 -0.03
C PRO A 250 -18.74 -6.25 0.27
N VAL A 251 -18.98 -6.71 1.49
CA VAL A 251 -18.67 -8.07 1.94
C VAL A 251 -19.91 -8.72 2.51
N GLY A 252 -20.17 -9.98 2.14
CA GLY A 252 -21.34 -10.73 2.59
C GLY A 252 -21.01 -12.11 3.13
N LEU A 253 -21.94 -12.67 3.92
CA LEU A 253 -21.98 -14.09 4.26
C LEU A 253 -22.95 -14.80 3.33
N GLU A 254 -22.53 -15.92 2.76
CA GLU A 254 -23.40 -16.82 2.01
C GLU A 254 -24.61 -17.21 2.87
N ASN A 255 -25.78 -17.36 2.24
CA ASN A 255 -27.06 -17.51 2.94
C ASN A 255 -27.11 -18.73 3.89
N ASN A 256 -26.64 -19.91 3.47
CA ASN A 256 -26.62 -21.10 4.32
C ASN A 256 -25.64 -20.92 5.48
N LEU A 257 -24.49 -20.27 5.24
CA LEU A 257 -23.55 -19.93 6.32
C LEU A 257 -24.16 -18.94 7.31
N HIS A 258 -24.91 -17.95 6.81
CA HIS A 258 -25.64 -17.01 7.65
C HIS A 258 -26.69 -17.73 8.50
N GLU A 259 -27.49 -18.61 7.91
CA GLU A 259 -28.49 -19.41 8.64
C GLU A 259 -27.85 -20.30 9.70
N LEU A 260 -26.72 -20.97 9.39
CA LEU A 260 -25.94 -21.72 10.37
C LEU A 260 -25.49 -20.83 11.53
N LYS A 261 -24.98 -19.62 11.24
CA LYS A 261 -24.60 -18.65 12.28
C LYS A 261 -25.79 -18.31 13.17
N GLN A 262 -26.95 -17.99 12.60
CA GLN A 262 -28.15 -17.63 13.37
C GLN A 262 -28.64 -18.80 14.25
N GLN A 263 -28.62 -20.02 13.73
CA GLN A 263 -28.99 -21.22 14.49
C GLN A 263 -28.05 -21.44 15.68
N LEU A 264 -26.74 -21.25 15.48
CA LEU A 264 -25.77 -21.37 16.56
C LEU A 264 -25.90 -20.25 17.60
N VAL A 265 -26.14 -19.00 17.18
CA VAL A 265 -26.39 -17.89 18.11
C VAL A 265 -27.58 -18.21 19.02
N LYS A 266 -28.73 -18.57 18.43
CA LYS A 266 -29.94 -18.93 19.16
C LYS A 266 -29.79 -20.13 20.11
N ARG A 267 -28.80 -20.98 19.89
CA ARG A 267 -28.52 -22.13 20.77
C ARG A 267 -27.79 -21.73 22.05
N TYR A 268 -27.08 -20.61 22.03
CA TYR A 268 -26.26 -20.11 23.14
C TYR A 268 -26.87 -18.87 23.83
N GLU A 269 -27.90 -18.28 23.25
CA GLU A 269 -28.83 -17.35 23.91
C GLU A 269 -29.89 -18.11 24.72
#